data_AF-A0AAE0Q667-F1
#
_entry.id   AF-A0AAE0Q667-F1
#
_cell.length_a   1.000
_cell.length_b   1.000
_cell.length_c   1.000
_cell.angle_alpha   90.00
_cell.angle_beta   90.00
_cell.angle_gamma   90.00
#
_symmetry.space_group_name_H-M   'P 1'
#
loop_
_entity.id
_entity.type
_entity.pdbx_description
1 polymer ?
#
loop_
_entity_poly.entity_id
_entity_poly.type
_entity_poly.pdbx_seq_one_letter_code
_entity_poly.pdbx_strand_id
1 'polypeptide(L)'
;MNDNFCPSVTWRIPTGTHSVPPLLSSIHRDQRFTTWLVAMNEATADIVMLRTIRWRMQLAIEVDPEKPLGQRACIMDHLTQEQPEILAMNEPIPPNALVKPNANDAQVLIWRPKRGKSVVVIPPKY
;
A
#
# COMPACT_ATOMS: atom_id res chain seq x y z
N MET A 1 -3.27 -7.71 16.12
CA MET A 1 -3.46 -7.78 14.66
C MET A 1 -2.42 -6.86 14.07
N ASN A 2 -1.42 -7.41 13.37
CA ASN A 2 -0.28 -6.65 12.87
C ASN A 2 -0.74 -5.88 11.62
N ASP A 3 -0.69 -4.55 11.64
CA ASP A 3 -1.10 -3.70 10.51
C ASP A 3 0.03 -3.60 9.47
N ASN A 4 0.52 -4.77 9.06
CA ASN A 4 1.54 -4.88 8.03
C ASN A 4 0.87 -5.14 6.69
N PHE A 5 1.54 -4.70 5.64
CA PHE A 5 1.21 -5.10 4.27
C PHE A 5 1.21 -6.63 4.18
N CYS A 6 0.25 -7.20 3.45
CA CYS A 6 0.37 -8.59 3.06
C CYS A 6 1.71 -8.77 2.30
N PRO A 7 2.67 -9.55 2.84
CA PRO A 7 3.97 -9.74 2.20
C PRO A 7 3.86 -10.67 0.99
N SER A 8 2.75 -11.39 0.88
CA SER A 8 2.50 -12.37 -0.16
C SER A 8 1.82 -11.74 -1.37
N VAL A 9 2.29 -12.12 -2.55
CA VAL A 9 1.70 -11.74 -3.84
C VAL A 9 1.30 -12.99 -4.61
N THR A 10 0.28 -12.88 -5.46
CA THR A 10 -0.19 -14.00 -6.28
C THR A 10 0.51 -14.00 -7.63
N TRP A 11 1.02 -15.17 -8.03
CA TRP A 11 1.64 -15.42 -9.34
C TRP A 11 0.63 -15.45 -10.50
N ARG A 12 -0.66 -15.50 -10.18
CA ARG A 12 -1.77 -15.66 -11.12
C ARG A 12 -2.83 -14.60 -10.88
N ILE A 13 -3.66 -14.41 -11.89
CA ILE A 13 -4.84 -13.56 -11.81
C ILE A 13 -5.79 -14.14 -10.74
N PRO A 14 -6.14 -13.41 -9.67
CA PRO A 14 -6.97 -13.92 -8.59
C PRO A 14 -8.48 -13.98 -8.94
N THR A 15 -8.84 -14.13 -10.22
CA THR A 15 -10.22 -14.04 -10.73
C THR A 15 -10.71 -15.37 -11.35
N GLY A 16 -10.13 -16.50 -10.93
CA GLY A 16 -10.61 -17.85 -11.30
C GLY A 16 -10.18 -18.35 -12.69
N THR A 17 -9.51 -17.55 -13.52
CA THR A 17 -8.96 -18.01 -14.80
C THR A 17 -7.63 -18.73 -14.59
N HIS A 18 -7.62 -20.06 -14.78
CA HIS A 18 -6.40 -20.86 -14.78
C HIS A 18 -5.54 -20.51 -16.00
N SER A 19 -4.64 -19.53 -15.85
CA SER A 19 -3.56 -19.33 -16.82
C SER A 19 -2.35 -20.17 -16.41
N VAL A 20 -1.87 -20.97 -17.35
CA VAL A 20 -0.55 -21.60 -17.37
C VAL A 20 0.15 -20.96 -18.56
N PRO A 21 1.34 -20.34 -18.42
CA PRO A 21 2.30 -20.30 -17.29
C PRO A 21 2.09 -19.12 -16.29
N PRO A 22 2.90 -18.97 -15.21
CA PRO A 22 2.87 -17.80 -14.32
C PRO A 22 3.04 -16.49 -15.11
N LEU A 23 2.25 -15.47 -14.78
CA LEU A 23 2.19 -14.22 -15.57
C LEU A 23 2.69 -12.98 -14.83
N LEU A 24 3.03 -13.10 -13.55
CA LEU A 24 3.53 -11.96 -12.77
C LEU A 24 4.92 -11.57 -13.27
N SER A 25 5.02 -10.39 -13.89
CA SER A 25 6.28 -9.82 -14.37
C SER A 25 6.76 -8.63 -13.55
N SER A 26 5.87 -7.95 -12.85
CA SER A 26 6.22 -6.84 -11.97
C SER A 26 5.17 -6.59 -10.91
N ILE A 27 5.59 -5.95 -9.82
CA ILE A 27 4.75 -5.46 -8.75
C ILE A 27 5.06 -3.98 -8.58
N HIS A 28 4.02 -3.16 -8.61
CA HIS A 28 4.12 -1.73 -8.31
C HIS A 28 3.27 -1.44 -7.09
N ARG A 29 3.88 -0.87 -6.05
CA ARG A 29 3.19 -0.30 -4.89
C ARG A 29 3.40 1.20 -4.91
N ASP A 30 2.32 1.93 -4.75
CA ASP A 30 2.32 3.38 -4.58
C ASP A 30 1.28 3.68 -3.50
N GLN A 31 1.76 4.03 -2.31
CA GLN A 31 0.91 4.24 -1.15
C GLN A 31 1.24 5.58 -0.52
N ARG A 32 0.19 6.33 -0.20
CA ARG A 32 0.29 7.60 0.50
C ARG A 32 -0.25 7.45 1.90
N PHE A 33 0.43 8.08 2.83
CA PHE A 33 0.11 8.04 4.24
C PHE A 33 0.03 9.46 4.77
N THR A 34 -0.96 9.69 5.63
CA THR A 34 -1.04 10.88 6.47
C THR A 34 -1.04 10.40 7.91
N THR A 35 -0.11 10.92 8.70
CA THR A 35 0.07 10.56 10.10
C THR A 35 -0.12 11.81 10.95
N TRP A 36 -0.92 11.69 12.00
CA TRP A 36 -1.15 12.77 12.96
C TRP A 36 -0.48 12.43 14.27
N LEU A 37 0.38 13.31 14.75
CA LEU A 37 0.84 13.30 16.13
C LEU A 37 -0.16 14.10 16.97
N VAL A 38 -0.72 13.45 17.99
CA VAL A 38 -1.75 14.03 18.85
C VAL A 38 -1.40 13.88 20.32
N ALA A 39 -1.89 14.81 21.15
CA ALA A 39 -2.04 14.62 22.58
C ALA A 39 -3.52 14.30 22.86
N MET A 40 -3.78 13.23 23.60
CA MET A 40 -5.14 12.83 23.97
C MET A 40 -5.29 12.90 25.49
N ASN A 41 -6.36 13.55 25.96
CA ASN A 41 -6.75 13.46 27.35
C ASN A 41 -7.49 12.14 27.58
N GLU A 42 -6.95 11.25 28.41
CA GLU A 42 -7.54 9.92 28.63
C GLU A 42 -8.92 9.97 29.32
N ALA A 43 -9.18 10.98 30.15
CA ALA A 43 -10.44 11.09 30.89
C ALA A 43 -11.58 11.64 30.01
N THR A 44 -11.29 12.62 29.14
CA THR A 44 -12.30 13.26 28.29
C THR A 44 -12.31 12.77 26.85
N ALA A 45 -11.29 12.02 26.44
CA ALA A 45 -10.99 11.67 25.05
C ALA A 45 -10.76 12.87 24.12
N ASP A 46 -10.52 14.07 24.66
CA ASP A 46 -10.21 15.26 23.87
C ASP A 46 -8.87 15.09 23.15
N ILE A 47 -8.85 15.40 21.85
CA ILE A 47 -7.68 15.27 20.99
C ILE A 47 -7.15 16.66 20.62
N VAL A 48 -5.90 16.93 20.96
CA VAL A 48 -5.15 18.12 20.51
C VAL A 48 -4.14 17.68 19.45
N MET A 49 -4.27 18.25 18.26
CA MET A 49 -3.38 17.94 17.14
C MET A 49 -2.08 18.73 17.23
N LEU A 50 -0.95 18.01 17.27
CA LEU A 50 0.38 18.60 17.41
C LEU A 50 1.05 18.79 16.05
N ARG A 51 1.10 17.73 15.23
CA ARG A 51 1.72 17.73 13.89
C ARG A 51 0.98 16.83 12.92
N THR A 52 0.96 17.23 11.66
CA THR A 52 0.59 16.38 10.52
C THR A 52 1.85 16.06 9.70
N ILE A 53 2.04 14.79 9.38
CA ILE A 53 3.15 14.29 8.57
C ILE A 53 2.59 13.57 7.35
N ARG A 54 3.08 13.90 6.15
CA ARG A 54 2.74 13.20 4.91
C ARG A 54 3.94 12.45 4.39
N TRP A 55 3.71 11.26 3.89
CA TRP A 55 4.75 10.50 3.23
C TRP A 55 4.15 9.55 2.20
N ARG A 56 4.98 9.16 1.24
CA ARG A 56 4.61 8.29 0.13
C ARG A 56 5.66 7.21 -0.02
N MET A 57 5.22 5.97 -0.09
CA MET A 57 6.07 4.82 -0.40
C MET A 57 5.81 4.38 -1.83
N GLN A 58 6.87 4.29 -2.63
CA GLN A 58 6.80 3.77 -3.98
C GLN A 58 7.77 2.60 -4.13
N LEU A 59 7.28 1.42 -4.48
CA LEU A 59 8.11 0.25 -4.73
C LEU A 59 7.81 -0.31 -6.11
N ALA A 60 8.84 -0.56 -6.89
CA ALA A 60 8.76 -1.34 -8.12
C ALA A 60 9.64 -2.57 -7.94
N ILE A 61 9.07 -3.74 -8.20
CA ILE A 61 9.75 -5.02 -8.11
C ILE A 61 9.56 -5.70 -9.46
N GLU A 62 10.66 -6.01 -10.14
CA GLU A 62 10.64 -6.86 -11.32
C GLU A 62 10.61 -8.33 -10.90
N VAL A 63 9.86 -9.14 -11.64
CA VAL A 63 9.71 -10.56 -11.40
C VAL A 63 10.00 -11.33 -12.69
N ASP A 64 11.06 -12.14 -12.65
CA ASP A 64 11.41 -13.08 -13.71
C ASP A 64 11.01 -14.51 -13.27
N PRO A 65 9.92 -15.08 -13.82
CA PRO A 65 9.46 -16.40 -13.44
C PRO A 65 10.40 -17.54 -13.87
N GLU A 66 11.29 -17.29 -14.83
CA GLU A 66 12.22 -18.30 -15.37
C GLU A 66 13.45 -18.49 -14.46
N LYS A 67 13.74 -17.52 -13.57
CA LYS A 67 14.85 -17.63 -12.62
C LYS A 67 14.57 -18.64 -11.49
N PRO A 68 15.62 -19.21 -10.86
CA PRO A 68 15.46 -20.05 -9.68
C PRO A 68 14.77 -19.34 -8.52
N LEU A 69 14.14 -20.11 -7.62
CA LEU A 69 13.59 -19.59 -6.37
C LEU A 69 14.69 -18.84 -5.59
N GLY A 70 14.33 -17.70 -5.00
CA GLY A 70 15.28 -16.80 -4.34
C GLY A 70 15.95 -15.78 -5.27
N GLN A 71 15.84 -15.93 -6.60
CA GLN A 71 16.46 -15.02 -7.58
C GLN A 71 15.44 -14.38 -8.55
N ARG A 72 14.16 -14.65 -8.36
CA ARG A 72 13.09 -14.19 -9.28
C ARG A 72 12.77 -12.72 -9.17
N ALA A 73 12.95 -12.12 -8.00
CA ALA A 73 12.51 -10.76 -7.73
C ALA A 73 13.71 -9.82 -7.51
N CYS A 74 13.65 -8.64 -8.11
CA CYS A 74 14.63 -7.57 -7.93
C CYS A 74 13.90 -6.27 -7.60
N ILE A 75 14.31 -5.57 -6.55
CA ILE A 75 13.83 -4.22 -6.29
C ILE A 75 14.46 -3.28 -7.31
N MET A 76 13.65 -2.40 -7.88
CA MET A 76 14.11 -1.48 -8.89
C MET A 76 14.48 -0.15 -8.22
N ASP A 77 15.78 0.11 -8.10
CA ASP A 77 16.36 1.23 -7.32
C ASP A 77 16.08 2.64 -7.90
N HIS A 78 15.36 2.74 -9.02
CA HIS A 78 15.12 4.02 -9.71
C HIS A 78 14.02 4.89 -9.07
N LEU A 79 13.36 4.42 -8.02
CA LEU A 79 12.34 5.19 -7.30
C LEU A 79 12.97 5.87 -6.08
N THR A 80 13.48 7.09 -6.25
CA THR A 80 13.87 7.95 -5.13
C THR A 80 12.65 8.16 -4.23
N GLN A 81 12.73 7.68 -2.98
CA GLN A 81 11.64 7.86 -2.03
C GLN A 81 11.59 9.31 -1.58
N GLU A 82 10.40 9.90 -1.63
CA GLU A 82 10.12 11.19 -1.01
C GLU A 82 10.33 11.07 0.51
N GLN A 83 11.09 11.98 1.11
CA GLN A 83 11.23 12.02 2.56
C GLN A 83 9.89 12.45 3.19
N PRO A 84 9.54 11.92 4.37
CA PRO A 84 8.36 12.39 5.09
C PRO A 84 8.38 13.90 5.31
N GLU A 85 7.28 14.56 4.96
CA GLU A 85 7.10 16.00 5.09
C GLU A 85 6.30 16.30 6.36
N ILE A 86 6.86 17.11 7.25
CA ILE A 86 6.12 17.71 8.36
C ILE A 86 5.42 18.96 7.82
N LEU A 87 4.08 18.98 7.85
CA LEU A 87 3.32 20.09 7.30
C LEU A 87 3.44 21.35 8.16
N ALA A 88 3.51 22.52 7.50
CA ALA A 88 3.53 23.81 8.18
C ALA A 88 2.19 24.13 8.89
N MET A 89 1.08 23.67 8.31
CA MET A 89 -0.25 23.74 8.91
C MET A 89 -0.81 22.33 9.05
N ASN A 90 -1.40 22.06 10.21
CA ASN A 90 -2.00 20.76 10.48
C ASN A 90 -3.32 20.61 9.70
N GLU A 91 -3.56 19.40 9.21
CA GLU A 91 -4.80 19.04 8.52
C GLU A 91 -5.73 18.28 9.47
N PRO A 92 -7.05 18.49 9.40
CA PRO A 92 -7.99 17.82 10.29
C PRO A 92 -7.91 16.30 10.16
N ILE A 93 -8.07 15.60 11.28
CA ILE A 93 -8.13 14.14 11.32
C ILE A 93 -9.49 13.71 10.78
N PRO A 94 -9.57 12.91 9.70
CA PRO A 94 -10.84 12.44 9.21
C PRO A 94 -11.42 11.37 10.16
N PRO A 95 -12.75 11.25 10.31
CA PRO A 95 -13.35 10.31 11.27
C PRO A 95 -12.93 8.84 11.09
N ASN A 96 -12.68 8.42 9.85
CA ASN A 96 -12.21 7.07 9.54
C ASN A 96 -10.78 6.75 10.05
N ALA A 97 -9.97 7.78 10.36
CA ALA A 97 -8.66 7.62 10.97
C ALA A 97 -8.71 7.48 12.51
N LEU A 98 -9.85 7.83 13.13
CA LEU A 98 -10.05 7.76 14.60
C LEU A 98 -10.62 6.41 15.06
N VAL A 99 -11.25 5.67 14.15
CA VAL A 99 -11.65 4.27 14.38
C VAL A 99 -10.52 3.36 13.94
N LYS A 100 -10.45 2.14 14.50
CA LYS A 100 -9.43 1.15 14.12
C LYS A 100 -9.38 1.01 12.59
N PRO A 101 -8.33 1.50 11.92
CA PRO A 101 -8.13 1.25 10.52
C PRO A 101 -7.30 -0.03 10.35
N ASN A 102 -7.29 -0.58 9.14
CA ASN A 102 -6.27 -1.51 8.68
C ASN A 102 -5.71 -0.91 7.39
N ALA A 103 -4.39 -0.71 7.28
CA ALA A 103 -3.75 -0.21 6.08
C ALA A 103 -4.10 -1.04 4.84
N ASN A 104 -4.51 -2.30 5.01
CA ASN A 104 -5.02 -3.17 3.95
C ASN A 104 -6.45 -2.82 3.50
N ASP A 105 -7.28 -2.17 4.31
CA ASP A 105 -8.64 -1.75 3.93
C ASP A 105 -8.63 -0.55 2.97
N ALA A 106 -7.58 0.26 3.01
CA ALA A 106 -7.34 1.37 2.09
C ALA A 106 -6.56 0.94 0.82
N GLN A 107 -6.20 -0.34 0.69
CA GLN A 107 -5.46 -0.82 -0.48
C GLN A 107 -6.39 -1.21 -1.62
N VAL A 108 -5.96 -0.87 -2.84
CA VAL A 108 -6.56 -1.37 -4.07
C VAL A 108 -5.59 -2.33 -4.72
N LEU A 109 -6.02 -3.57 -4.95
CA LEU A 109 -5.25 -4.52 -5.76
C LEU A 109 -5.76 -4.46 -7.19
N ILE A 110 -4.91 -3.98 -8.10
CA ILE A 110 -5.21 -3.92 -9.53
C ILE A 110 -4.31 -4.91 -10.26
N TRP A 111 -4.91 -5.88 -10.93
CA TRP A 111 -4.21 -6.76 -11.86
C TRP A 111 -4.14 -6.11 -13.24
N ARG A 112 -2.94 -6.00 -13.81
CA ARG A 112 -2.70 -5.46 -15.15
C ARG A 112 -2.18 -6.57 -16.06
N PRO A 113 -3.04 -7.22 -16.88
CA PRO A 113 -2.59 -8.28 -17.76
C PRO A 113 -1.82 -7.73 -18.96
N LYS A 114 -0.91 -8.53 -19.55
CA LYS A 114 -0.21 -8.18 -20.80
C LYS A 114 -1.15 -7.88 -21.97
N ARG A 115 -2.33 -8.50 -21.98
CA ARG A 115 -3.39 -8.32 -22.98
C ARG A 115 -4.73 -8.13 -22.27
N GLY A 116 -5.56 -7.23 -22.77
CA GLY A 116 -6.87 -6.93 -22.20
C GLY A 116 -6.86 -5.75 -21.21
N LYS A 117 -7.98 -5.56 -20.51
CA LYS A 117 -8.16 -4.44 -19.57
C LYS A 117 -7.64 -4.80 -18.18
N SER A 118 -7.22 -3.78 -17.44
CA SER A 118 -6.89 -3.91 -16.02
C SER A 118 -8.13 -4.30 -15.23
N VAL A 119 -7.95 -5.10 -14.17
CA VAL A 119 -9.03 -5.60 -13.32
C VAL A 119 -8.76 -5.20 -11.87
N VAL A 120 -9.74 -4.57 -11.23
CA VAL A 120 -9.72 -4.35 -9.78
C VAL A 120 -10.07 -5.67 -9.12
N VAL A 121 -9.10 -6.28 -8.44
CA VAL A 121 -9.25 -7.57 -7.73
C VAL A 121 -9.75 -7.34 -6.32
N ILE A 122 -9.19 -6.34 -5.64
CA ILE A 122 -9.61 -5.91 -4.31
C ILE A 122 -9.92 -4.42 -4.42
N PRO A 123 -11.18 -4.00 -4.29
CA PRO A 123 -11.54 -2.59 -4.22
C PRO A 123 -11.15 -2.00 -2.86
N PRO A 124 -10.96 -0.67 -2.77
CA PRO A 124 -10.80 -0.02 -1.48
C PRO A 124 -12.12 -0.11 -0.69
N LYS A 125 -12.04 -0.21 0.63
CA LYS A 125 -13.24 -0.17 1.49
C LYS A 125 -13.71 1.25 1.81
N TYR A 126 -12.83 2.25 1.63
CA TYR A 126 -13.05 3.66 1.99
C TYR A 126 -12.46 4.58 0.92
#